data_AF-A0A7S1HNE9-F1
#
_entry.id   AF-A0A7S1HNE9-F1
#
_cell.length_a   1.000
_cell.length_b   1.000
_cell.length_c   1.000
_cell.angle_alpha   90.00
_cell.angle_beta   90.00
_cell.angle_gamma   90.00
#
_symmetry.space_group_name_H-M   'P 1'
#
loop_
_entity.id
_entity.type
_entity.pdbx_description
1 polymer ?
#
loop_
_entity_poly.entity_id
_entity_poly.type
_entity_poly.pdbx_seq_one_letter_code
_entity_poly.pdbx_strand_id
1 'polypeptide(L)'
;DEYIHLGGDEVDTRCWLETPRIRSWLDANGLDENDAYADFVDRVQEMAFERQRQVVAWQEVVLSRGEDAHVDPRMVVQVWLGDNVTSVANITRAMVKKGVRVLFSPDAPWYLDNSFINWEQAYEQEPCLGLTKEECALVL
;
A
#
# COMPACT_ATOMS: atom_id res chain seq x y z
N ASP A 1 6.30 19.35 4.71
CA ASP A 1 5.81 18.05 5.16
C ASP A 1 6.97 17.14 5.52
N GLU A 2 6.75 16.12 6.35
CA GLU A 2 7.71 15.04 6.67
C GLU A 2 7.54 13.84 5.72
N TYR A 3 6.33 13.66 5.19
CA TYR A 3 5.95 12.52 4.36
C TYR A 3 6.10 12.80 2.86
N ILE A 4 6.32 11.73 2.10
CA ILE A 4 6.19 11.71 0.65
C ILE A 4 5.39 10.47 0.24
N HIS A 5 4.37 10.65 -0.59
CA HIS A 5 3.62 9.53 -1.16
C HIS A 5 4.32 9.03 -2.42
N LEU A 6 4.73 7.76 -2.43
CA LEU A 6 5.47 7.15 -3.54
C LEU A 6 4.60 6.29 -4.47
N GLY A 7 3.33 6.08 -4.13
CA GLY A 7 2.39 5.33 -4.97
C GLY A 7 2.60 3.83 -4.84
N GLY A 8 2.71 3.14 -5.96
CA GLY A 8 2.92 1.69 -6.04
C GLY A 8 1.64 0.86 -6.18
N ASP A 9 0.56 1.49 -6.62
CA ASP A 9 -0.70 0.88 -7.01
C ASP A 9 -0.69 0.41 -8.48
N GLU A 10 -1.53 -0.58 -8.79
CA GLU A 10 -1.89 -0.98 -10.16
C GLU A 10 -0.72 -1.25 -11.13
N VAL A 11 0.43 -1.69 -10.63
CA VAL A 11 1.61 -1.97 -11.46
C VAL A 11 1.41 -3.25 -12.27
N ASP A 12 1.21 -3.11 -13.58
CA ASP A 12 1.23 -4.24 -14.51
C ASP A 12 2.66 -4.65 -14.90
N THR A 13 3.24 -5.57 -14.13
CA THR A 13 4.61 -6.07 -14.31
C THR A 13 4.81 -6.84 -15.62
N ARG A 14 3.74 -7.28 -16.32
CA ARG A 14 3.85 -8.02 -17.59
C ARG A 14 4.51 -7.19 -18.70
N CYS A 15 4.32 -5.88 -18.69
CA CYS A 15 4.94 -4.96 -19.66
C CYS A 15 6.48 -5.01 -19.60
N TRP A 16 7.06 -5.35 -18.45
CA TRP A 16 8.50 -5.51 -18.27
C TRP A 16 9.03 -6.75 -18.94
N LEU A 17 8.26 -7.84 -18.90
CA LEU A 17 8.57 -9.03 -19.68
C LEU A 17 8.55 -8.70 -21.17
N GLU A 18 7.65 -7.86 -21.66
CA GLU A 18 7.59 -7.49 -23.09
C GLU A 18 8.72 -6.54 -23.54
N THR A 19 9.37 -5.84 -22.62
CA THR A 19 10.43 -4.88 -22.92
C THR A 19 11.80 -5.58 -22.99
N PRO A 20 12.45 -5.69 -24.17
CA PRO A 20 13.64 -6.53 -24.34
C PRO A 20 14.79 -6.20 -23.38
N ARG A 21 15.02 -4.90 -23.13
CA ARG A 21 16.06 -4.45 -22.21
C ARG A 21 15.78 -4.87 -20.77
N ILE A 22 14.53 -4.84 -20.32
CA ILE A 22 14.16 -5.22 -18.96
C ILE A 22 14.21 -6.74 -18.80
N ARG A 23 13.64 -7.48 -19.77
CA ARG A 23 13.75 -8.95 -19.80
C ARG A 23 15.20 -9.43 -19.74
N SER A 24 16.11 -8.86 -20.54
CA SER A 24 17.53 -9.23 -20.48
C SER A 24 18.18 -8.91 -19.13
N TRP A 25 17.74 -7.85 -18.45
CA TRP A 25 18.23 -7.54 -17.10
C TRP A 25 17.70 -8.53 -16.07
N LEU A 26 16.42 -8.91 -16.14
CA LEU A 26 15.81 -9.95 -15.30
C LEU A 26 16.56 -11.27 -15.45
N ASP A 27 16.71 -11.75 -16.69
CA ASP A 27 17.40 -13.01 -17.01
C ASP A 27 18.86 -13.01 -16.49
N ALA A 28 19.57 -11.89 -16.64
CA ALA A 28 20.96 -11.76 -16.21
C ALA A 28 21.13 -11.75 -14.68
N ASN A 29 20.10 -11.34 -13.93
CA ASN A 29 20.12 -11.29 -12.47
C ASN A 29 19.36 -12.46 -11.82
N GLY A 30 18.73 -13.33 -12.62
CA GLY A 30 17.92 -14.45 -12.12
C GLY A 30 16.68 -13.99 -11.36
N LEU A 31 16.09 -12.88 -11.78
CA LEU A 31 14.93 -12.24 -11.17
C LEU A 31 13.69 -12.45 -12.04
N ASP A 32 12.51 -12.51 -11.42
CA ASP A 32 11.24 -12.36 -12.12
C ASP A 32 10.72 -10.90 -12.08
N GLU A 33 9.58 -10.64 -12.73
CA GLU A 33 9.00 -9.31 -12.78
C GLU A 33 8.48 -8.80 -11.42
N ASN A 34 8.17 -9.69 -10.47
CA ASN A 34 7.78 -9.30 -9.11
C ASN A 34 9.01 -8.92 -8.29
N ASP A 35 10.12 -9.64 -8.46
CA ASP A 35 11.41 -9.28 -7.87
C ASP A 35 11.88 -7.90 -8.34
N ALA A 36 11.72 -7.60 -9.63
CA ALA A 36 11.99 -6.26 -10.17
C ALA A 36 11.14 -5.18 -9.52
N TYR A 37 9.86 -5.46 -9.25
CA TYR A 37 8.97 -4.51 -8.61
C TYR A 37 9.39 -4.27 -7.16
N ALA A 38 9.68 -5.33 -6.43
CA ALA A 38 10.19 -5.24 -5.07
C ALA A 38 11.50 -4.43 -4.99
N ASP A 39 12.47 -4.71 -5.87
CA ASP A 39 13.74 -3.98 -5.96
C ASP A 39 13.53 -2.49 -6.31
N PHE A 40 12.65 -2.18 -7.26
CA PHE A 40 12.31 -0.80 -7.58
C PHE A 40 11.75 -0.06 -6.36
N VAL A 41 10.77 -0.66 -5.69
CA VAL A 41 10.13 -0.07 -4.51
C VAL A 41 11.16 0.15 -3.39
N ASP A 42 12.00 -0.84 -3.09
CA ASP A 42 13.03 -0.75 -2.04
C ASP A 42 14.03 0.38 -2.33
N ARG A 43 14.49 0.51 -3.58
CA ARG A 43 15.42 1.58 -3.98
C ARG A 43 14.80 2.96 -3.82
N VAL A 44 13.55 3.13 -4.24
CA VAL A 44 12.87 4.44 -4.15
C VAL A 44 12.56 4.80 -2.70
N GLN A 45 12.20 3.83 -1.87
CA GLN A 45 12.03 4.02 -0.43
C GLN A 45 13.34 4.44 0.24
N GLU A 46 14.44 3.76 -0.03
CA GLU A 46 15.74 4.10 0.55
C GLU A 46 16.17 5.52 0.17
N MET A 47 15.96 5.91 -1.10
CA MET A 47 16.21 7.28 -1.53
C MET A 47 15.37 8.32 -0.76
N ALA A 48 14.13 8.01 -0.40
CA ALA A 48 13.31 8.88 0.44
C ALA A 48 13.84 8.95 1.88
N PHE A 49 14.22 7.81 2.45
CA PHE A 49 14.78 7.72 3.80
C PHE A 49 16.11 8.47 3.95
N GLU A 50 17.02 8.38 2.97
CA GLU A 50 18.27 9.16 2.92
C GLU A 50 18.02 10.67 2.97
N ARG A 51 16.85 11.12 2.47
CA ARG A 51 16.42 12.52 2.46
C ARG A 51 15.59 12.90 3.69
N GLN A 52 15.62 12.06 4.72
CA GLN A 52 14.89 12.25 5.97
C GLN A 52 13.38 12.43 5.72
N ARG A 53 12.84 11.69 4.75
CA ARG A 53 11.39 11.62 4.47
C ARG A 53 10.83 10.31 4.99
N GLN A 54 9.61 10.35 5.51
CA GLN A 54 8.80 9.16 5.73
C GLN A 54 8.01 8.84 4.47
N VAL A 55 7.74 7.56 4.21
CA VAL A 55 7.10 7.11 2.98
C VAL A 55 5.64 6.78 3.23
N VAL A 56 4.76 7.23 2.34
CA VAL A 56 3.41 6.68 2.19
C VAL A 56 3.35 5.90 0.88
N ALA A 57 2.77 4.71 0.89
CA ALA A 57 2.61 3.88 -0.30
C ALA A 57 1.29 3.13 -0.26
N TRP A 58 0.76 2.77 -1.42
CA TRP A 58 -0.45 1.96 -1.52
C TRP A 58 -0.21 0.53 -1.03
N GLN A 59 -1.30 -0.15 -0.63
CA GLN A 59 -1.27 -1.48 -0.03
C GLN A 59 -0.53 -2.54 -0.87
N GLU A 60 -0.56 -2.43 -2.20
CA GLU A 60 0.06 -3.39 -3.12
C GLU A 60 1.57 -3.52 -2.92
N VAL A 61 2.26 -2.44 -2.51
CA VAL A 61 3.69 -2.47 -2.16
C VAL A 61 4.00 -3.52 -1.08
N VAL A 62 3.09 -3.70 -0.12
CA VAL A 62 3.24 -4.68 0.95
C VAL A 62 2.65 -6.02 0.53
N LEU A 63 1.46 -6.03 -0.07
CA LEU A 63 0.74 -7.27 -0.42
C LEU A 63 1.46 -8.08 -1.50
N SER A 64 2.18 -7.43 -2.43
CA SER A 64 2.94 -8.13 -3.48
C SER A 64 4.12 -8.96 -2.92
N ARG A 65 4.53 -8.69 -1.67
CA ARG A 65 5.64 -9.36 -0.99
C ARG A 65 5.20 -10.50 -0.08
N GLY A 66 3.90 -10.81 -0.06
CA GLY A 66 3.31 -11.87 0.75
C GLY A 66 3.01 -11.47 2.19
N GLU A 67 2.36 -12.37 2.93
CA GLU A 67 1.87 -12.07 4.29
C GLU A 67 3.00 -11.79 5.29
N ASP A 68 4.18 -12.37 5.12
CA ASP A 68 5.29 -12.19 6.06
C ASP A 68 6.23 -11.03 5.69
N ALA A 69 5.81 -10.17 4.75
CA ALA A 69 6.58 -9.03 4.31
C ALA A 69 6.90 -8.07 5.48
N HIS A 70 8.18 -7.80 5.68
CA HIS A 70 8.62 -6.75 6.60
C HIS A 70 8.28 -5.38 6.02
N VAL A 71 7.65 -4.53 6.83
CA VAL A 71 7.37 -3.13 6.49
C VAL A 71 8.23 -2.26 7.38
N ASP A 72 9.01 -1.36 6.78
CA ASP A 72 9.84 -0.42 7.53
C ASP A 72 8.92 0.47 8.39
N PRO A 73 9.20 0.68 9.70
CA PRO A 73 8.34 1.48 10.58
C PRO A 73 8.21 2.95 10.14
N ARG A 74 9.12 3.46 9.30
CA ARG A 74 9.06 4.79 8.68
C ARG A 74 8.07 4.86 7.52
N MET A 75 7.46 3.74 7.15
CA MET A 75 6.38 3.68 6.17
C MET A 75 5.00 3.81 6.83
N VAL A 76 4.07 4.36 6.04
CA VAL A 76 2.64 4.33 6.26
C VAL A 76 2.02 3.70 5.02
N VAL A 77 1.09 2.77 5.22
CA VAL A 77 0.42 2.06 4.11
C VAL A 77 -0.98 2.63 3.92
N GLN A 78 -1.30 3.09 2.72
CA GLN A 78 -2.64 3.52 2.38
C GLN A 78 -3.44 2.36 1.81
N VAL A 79 -4.53 1.98 2.50
CA VAL A 79 -5.37 0.84 2.15
C VAL A 79 -6.65 1.37 1.52
N TRP A 80 -6.92 0.93 0.30
CA TRP A 80 -8.01 1.44 -0.53
C TRP A 80 -8.86 0.37 -1.20
N LEU A 81 -8.22 -0.74 -1.60
CA LEU A 81 -8.85 -1.75 -2.44
C LEU A 81 -9.36 -2.91 -1.61
N GLY A 82 -10.63 -3.25 -1.83
CA GLY A 82 -11.26 -4.49 -1.37
C GLY A 82 -12.67 -4.60 -1.93
N ASP A 83 -13.24 -5.81 -1.94
CA ASP A 83 -14.60 -6.05 -2.50
C ASP A 83 -15.71 -5.20 -1.86
N ASN A 84 -15.45 -4.69 -0.66
CA ASN A 84 -16.29 -3.78 0.10
C ASN A 84 -15.47 -3.19 1.27
N VAL A 85 -16.06 -2.24 1.99
CA VAL A 85 -15.46 -1.64 3.21
C VAL A 85 -14.98 -2.68 4.23
N THR A 86 -15.68 -3.81 4.40
CA THR A 86 -15.27 -4.84 5.36
C THR A 86 -13.96 -5.48 4.95
N SER A 87 -13.72 -5.66 3.63
CA SER A 87 -12.44 -6.15 3.11
C SER A 87 -11.31 -5.15 3.38
N VAL A 88 -11.54 -3.86 3.15
CA VAL A 88 -10.56 -2.80 3.46
C VAL A 88 -10.27 -2.76 4.97
N ALA A 89 -11.30 -2.87 5.81
CA ALA A 89 -11.16 -2.95 7.26
C ALA A 89 -10.38 -4.22 7.68
N ASN A 90 -10.62 -5.37 7.05
CA ASN A 90 -9.87 -6.60 7.32
C ASN A 90 -8.38 -6.44 7.02
N ILE A 91 -8.04 -5.84 5.88
CA ILE A 91 -6.64 -5.57 5.49
C ILE A 91 -6.01 -4.59 6.49
N THR A 92 -6.72 -3.52 6.83
CA THR A 92 -6.29 -2.54 7.83
C THR A 92 -5.99 -3.21 9.16
N ARG A 93 -6.88 -4.07 9.67
CA ARG A 93 -6.67 -4.83 10.90
C ARG A 93 -5.46 -5.76 10.82
N ALA A 94 -5.27 -6.44 9.68
CA ALA A 94 -4.13 -7.34 9.50
C ALA A 94 -2.78 -6.58 9.52
N MET A 95 -2.73 -5.38 8.92
CA MET A 95 -1.54 -4.53 8.92
C MET A 95 -1.27 -3.92 10.31
N VAL A 96 -2.30 -3.37 10.95
CA VAL A 96 -2.20 -2.79 12.29
C VAL A 96 -1.73 -3.81 13.33
N LYS A 97 -2.21 -5.05 13.26
CA LYS A 97 -1.74 -6.14 14.13
C LYS A 97 -0.26 -6.49 13.97
N LYS A 98 0.34 -6.11 12.84
CA LYS A 98 1.78 -6.23 12.59
C LYS A 98 2.57 -4.97 12.99
N GLY A 99 1.90 -3.99 13.60
CA GLY A 99 2.51 -2.72 14.00
C GLY A 99 2.67 -1.72 12.85
N VAL A 100 2.04 -1.97 11.70
CA VAL A 100 2.11 -1.08 10.53
C VAL A 100 1.14 0.07 10.70
N ARG A 101 1.60 1.29 10.42
CA ARG A 101 0.75 2.48 10.37
C ARG A 101 -0.05 2.50 9.06
N VAL A 102 -1.34 2.79 9.15
CA VAL A 102 -2.27 2.68 8.02
C VAL A 102 -3.03 3.99 7.81
N LEU A 103 -3.16 4.42 6.56
CA LEU A 103 -4.18 5.37 6.12
C LEU A 103 -5.36 4.59 5.56
N PHE A 104 -6.53 4.77 6.14
CA PHE A 104 -7.76 4.12 5.69
C PHE A 104 -8.42 4.95 4.59
N SER A 105 -8.59 4.39 3.39
CA SER A 105 -9.12 5.14 2.23
C SER A 105 -9.93 4.23 1.29
N PRO A 106 -10.97 3.52 1.79
CA PRO A 106 -11.74 2.57 1.00
C PRO A 106 -12.30 3.21 -0.27
N ASP A 107 -12.19 2.50 -1.39
CA ASP A 107 -12.77 2.88 -2.67
C ASP A 107 -14.26 3.21 -2.56
N ALA A 108 -15.02 2.41 -1.83
CA ALA A 108 -16.38 2.71 -1.45
C ALA A 108 -16.50 2.76 0.08
N PRO A 109 -16.93 3.88 0.70
CA PRO A 109 -17.49 5.09 0.09
C PRO A 109 -16.58 6.34 0.15
N TRP A 110 -15.24 6.22 0.10
CA TRP A 110 -14.35 7.39 0.15
C TRP A 110 -13.66 7.77 -1.18
N TYR A 111 -13.87 7.04 -2.28
CA TYR A 111 -13.51 7.55 -3.61
C TYR A 111 -14.60 8.48 -4.13
N LEU A 112 -14.45 9.77 -3.83
CA LEU A 112 -15.47 10.79 -4.09
C LEU A 112 -15.69 11.08 -5.58
N ASP A 113 -14.84 10.57 -6.47
CA ASP A 113 -15.06 10.58 -7.91
C ASP A 113 -16.16 9.60 -8.36
N ASN A 114 -16.49 8.60 -7.54
CA ASN A 114 -17.62 7.71 -7.78
C ASN A 114 -18.96 8.40 -7.40
N SER A 115 -19.72 8.80 -8.42
CA SER A 115 -20.98 9.54 -8.29
C SER A 115 -22.13 8.78 -7.60
N PHE A 116 -21.98 7.48 -7.34
CA PHE A 116 -22.98 6.69 -6.62
C PHE A 116 -22.83 6.79 -5.10
N ILE A 117 -21.75 7.39 -4.61
CA ILE A 117 -21.49 7.60 -3.20
C ILE A 117 -22.18 8.90 -2.75
N ASN A 118 -22.99 8.80 -1.71
CA ASN A 118 -23.53 9.96 -1.01
C ASN A 118 -22.75 10.25 0.28
N TRP A 119 -22.99 11.43 0.85
CA TRP A 119 -22.30 11.86 2.07
C TRP A 119 -22.65 11.02 3.30
N GLU A 120 -23.84 10.41 3.38
CA GLU A 120 -24.24 9.55 4.50
C GLU A 120 -23.40 8.28 4.51
N GLN A 121 -23.24 7.64 3.35
CA GLN A 121 -22.37 6.48 3.18
C GLN A 121 -20.93 6.81 3.58
N ALA A 122 -20.40 7.95 3.12
CA ALA A 122 -19.07 8.42 3.51
C ALA A 122 -18.96 8.69 5.02
N TYR A 123 -20.01 9.22 5.65
CA TYR A 123 -20.01 9.56 7.07
C TYR A 123 -20.09 8.34 8.00
N GLU A 124 -20.78 7.28 7.57
CA GLU A 124 -20.98 6.06 8.38
C GLU A 124 -19.73 5.17 8.50
N GLN A 125 -18.62 5.53 7.87
CA GLN A 125 -17.40 4.74 7.89
C GLN A 125 -16.69 4.81 9.25
N GLU A 126 -16.29 3.65 9.75
CA GLU A 126 -15.57 3.49 11.02
C GLU A 126 -14.19 2.85 10.75
N PRO A 127 -13.13 3.64 10.57
CA PRO A 127 -11.78 3.14 10.26
C PRO A 127 -11.19 2.22 11.34
N CYS A 128 -11.65 2.35 12.58
CA CYS A 128 -11.16 1.56 13.71
C CYS A 128 -12.07 0.38 14.06
N LEU A 129 -12.99 -0.02 13.17
CA LEU A 129 -13.93 -1.10 13.42
C LEU A 129 -13.22 -2.40 13.78
N GLY A 130 -13.41 -2.86 15.02
CA GLY A 130 -12.83 -4.11 15.50
C GLY A 130 -11.33 -4.03 15.86
N LEU A 131 -10.80 -2.82 16.06
CA LEU A 131 -9.48 -2.56 16.65
C LEU A 131 -9.60 -2.18 18.13
N THR A 132 -8.58 -2.49 18.93
CA THR A 132 -8.41 -1.88 20.26
C THR A 132 -8.06 -0.39 20.14
N LYS A 133 -8.08 0.33 21.26
CA LYS A 133 -7.66 1.75 21.27
C LYS A 133 -6.19 1.91 20.86
N GLU A 134 -5.34 0.99 21.30
CA GLU A 134 -3.90 0.98 21.01
C GLU A 134 -3.64 0.65 19.54
N GLU A 135 -4.40 -0.30 18.98
CA GLU A 135 -4.34 -0.65 17.56
C GLU A 135 -4.88 0.49 16.68
N CYS A 136 -6.00 1.12 17.07
CA CYS A 136 -6.58 2.26 16.37
C CYS A 136 -5.62 3.46 16.31
N ALA A 137 -4.68 3.60 17.25
CA ALA A 137 -3.65 4.64 17.22
C ALA A 137 -2.64 4.49 16.05
N LEU A 138 -2.63 3.33 15.38
CA LEU A 138 -1.86 3.10 14.15
C LEU A 138 -2.65 3.46 12.87
N VAL A 139 -3.94 3.75 12.98
CA VAL A 139 -4.75 4.28 11.88
C VAL A 139 -4.66 5.80 11.93
N LEU A 140 -4.14 6.41 10.86
CA LEU A 140 -3.84 7.85 10.76
C LEU A 140 -4.95 8.65 10.06
#